data_AF-J7R522-F1
#
_entry.id   AF-J7R522-F1
#
_cell.length_a   1.000
_cell.length_b   1.000
_cell.length_c   1.000
_cell.angle_alpha   90.00
_cell.angle_beta   90.00
_cell.angle_gamma   90.00
#
_symmetry.space_group_name_H-M   'P 1'
#
loop_
_entity.id
_entity.type
_entity.pdbx_description
1 polymer ?
#
loop_
_entity_poly.entity_id
_entity_poly.type
_entity_poly.pdbx_seq_one_letter_code
_entity_poly.pdbx_strand_id
1 'polypeptide(L)'
;MSSSVSAAPSALAVDPDTIVSLEEQRQYKIQLLLHINSVLLAKVIHVTNTAATLDHSNKIVVSQCLKRVHANLQCVSQINQGLIRAKPMIMTALDADPLNSSSNAGTPGGVGTPQQPPHDILSKLYLLMSRVFEFW
;
A
#
# COMPACT_ATOMS: atom_id res chain seq x y z
N MET A 1 -36.18 16.90 47.93
CA MET A 1 -35.11 17.23 46.98
C MET A 1 -34.15 16.05 46.97
N SER A 2 -34.34 15.09 46.07
CA SER A 2 -33.47 13.90 45.96
C SER A 2 -32.88 13.89 44.57
N SER A 3 -31.58 14.13 44.50
CA SER A 3 -30.80 14.32 43.28
C SER A 3 -30.67 13.00 42.52
N SER A 4 -31.07 13.01 41.25
CA SER A 4 -30.79 11.95 40.28
C SER A 4 -29.30 11.97 39.92
N VAL A 5 -28.61 10.85 40.15
CA VAL A 5 -27.25 10.66 39.68
C VAL A 5 -27.32 10.36 38.18
N SER A 6 -26.84 11.31 37.38
CA SER A 6 -26.66 11.20 35.93
C SER A 6 -25.53 10.20 35.65
N ALA A 7 -25.86 9.06 35.05
CA ALA A 7 -24.88 8.13 34.51
C ALA A 7 -24.31 8.71 33.20
N ALA A 8 -23.08 9.21 33.25
CA ALA A 8 -22.32 9.56 32.06
C ALA A 8 -21.98 8.29 31.26
N PRO A 9 -21.97 8.33 29.92
CA PRO A 9 -21.57 7.19 29.10
C PRO A 9 -20.08 6.90 29.34
N SER A 10 -19.78 5.68 29.77
CA SER A 10 -18.42 5.16 29.90
C SER A 10 -17.70 5.37 28.57
N ALA A 11 -16.78 6.32 28.56
CA ALA A 11 -15.77 6.43 27.52
C ALA A 11 -15.09 5.06 27.39
N LEU A 12 -14.95 4.59 26.15
CA LEU A 12 -14.29 3.34 25.79
C LEU A 12 -12.83 3.39 26.26
N ALA A 13 -12.60 3.01 27.52
CA ALA A 13 -11.28 2.75 28.06
C ALA A 13 -10.81 1.43 27.44
N VAL A 14 -10.15 1.54 26.29
CA VAL A 14 -9.39 0.43 25.71
C VAL A 14 -8.21 0.20 26.64
N ASP A 15 -8.21 -0.94 27.33
CA ASP A 15 -7.15 -1.34 28.24
C ASP A 15 -5.84 -1.46 27.45
N PRO A 16 -4.78 -0.69 27.79
CA PRO A 16 -3.53 -0.67 27.03
C PRO A 16 -2.79 -2.02 27.03
N ASP A 17 -3.17 -2.95 27.91
CA ASP A 17 -2.63 -4.32 27.97
C ASP A 17 -3.47 -5.36 27.21
N THR A 18 -4.48 -4.92 26.44
CA THR A 18 -5.26 -5.84 25.60
C THR A 18 -4.39 -6.39 24.47
N ILE A 19 -3.86 -7.59 24.67
CA ILE A 19 -3.19 -8.36 23.62
C ILE A 19 -4.23 -8.64 22.54
N VAL A 20 -4.16 -7.90 21.42
CA VAL A 20 -5.00 -8.15 20.23
C VAL A 20 -4.84 -9.61 19.84
N SER A 21 -5.95 -10.34 19.68
CA SER A 21 -5.89 -11.77 19.38
C SER A 21 -5.21 -12.02 18.02
N LEU A 22 -4.54 -13.17 17.87
CA LEU A 22 -3.93 -13.55 16.59
C LEU A 22 -4.95 -13.56 15.44
N GLU A 23 -6.21 -13.86 15.74
CA GLU A 23 -7.30 -13.81 14.77
C GLU A 23 -7.59 -12.38 14.31
N GLU A 24 -7.73 -11.43 15.25
CA GLU A 24 -7.93 -10.02 14.92
C GLU A 24 -6.75 -9.44 14.14
N GLN A 25 -5.51 -9.79 14.52
CA GLN A 25 -4.32 -9.39 13.77
C GLN A 25 -4.35 -9.94 12.34
N ARG A 26 -4.73 -11.21 12.17
CA ARG A 26 -4.89 -11.84 10.86
C ARG A 26 -5.92 -11.10 10.00
N GLN A 27 -7.10 -10.85 10.56
CA GLN A 27 -8.20 -10.17 9.86
C GLN A 27 -7.80 -8.74 9.49
N TYR A 28 -7.15 -8.02 10.40
CA TYR A 28 -6.68 -6.66 10.13
C TYR A 28 -5.65 -6.62 8.98
N LYS A 29 -4.66 -7.53 8.99
CA LYS A 29 -3.66 -7.65 7.92
C LYS A 29 -4.32 -7.92 6.56
N ILE A 30 -5.30 -8.82 6.52
CA ILE A 30 -6.06 -9.13 5.30
C ILE A 30 -6.87 -7.90 4.84
N GLN A 31 -7.58 -7.25 5.75
CA GLN A 31 -8.39 -6.08 5.45
C GLN A 31 -7.54 -4.94 4.88
N LEU A 32 -6.35 -4.71 5.46
CA LEU A 32 -5.41 -3.69 5.00
C LEU A 32 -4.89 -4.01 3.59
N LEU A 33 -4.52 -5.26 3.31
CA LEU A 33 -4.09 -5.70 1.97
C LEU A 33 -5.19 -5.52 0.92
N LEU A 34 -6.43 -5.89 1.25
CA LEU A 34 -7.57 -5.73 0.35
C LEU A 34 -7.92 -4.25 0.12
N HIS A 35 -7.80 -3.41 1.15
CA HIS A 35 -8.01 -1.97 1.00
C HIS A 35 -6.98 -1.35 0.04
N ILE A 36 -5.70 -1.74 0.16
CA ILE A 36 -4.65 -1.29 -0.76
C ILE A 36 -4.96 -1.75 -2.20
N ASN A 37 -5.45 -2.97 -2.39
CA ASN A 37 -5.87 -3.45 -3.70
C ASN A 37 -6.98 -2.60 -4.31
N SER A 38 -7.98 -2.19 -3.51
CA SER A 38 -9.04 -1.30 -3.97
C SER A 38 -8.49 0.05 -4.46
N VAL A 39 -7.52 0.63 -3.75
CA VAL A 39 -6.86 1.88 -4.17
C VAL A 39 -6.06 1.69 -5.47
N LEU A 40 -5.32 0.57 -5.59
CA LEU A 40 -4.57 0.25 -6.80
C LEU A 40 -5.48 0.07 -8.02
N LEU A 41 -6.61 -0.63 -7.86
CA LEU A 41 -7.59 -0.84 -8.92
C LEU A 41 -8.29 0.45 -9.32
N ALA A 42 -8.65 1.31 -8.36
CA ALA A 42 -9.21 2.63 -8.66
C ALA A 42 -8.24 3.46 -9.52
N LYS A 43 -6.92 3.40 -9.23
CA LYS A 43 -5.89 4.04 -10.04
C LYS A 43 -5.80 3.44 -11.45
N VAL A 44 -5.85 2.10 -11.58
CA VAL A 44 -5.85 1.43 -12.90
C VAL A 44 -7.05 1.87 -13.73
N ILE A 45 -8.25 1.88 -13.14
CA ILE A 45 -9.48 2.31 -13.80
C ILE A 45 -9.37 3.76 -14.24
N HIS A 46 -8.90 4.65 -13.36
CA HIS A 46 -8.71 6.06 -13.68
C HIS A 46 -7.74 6.24 -14.87
N VAL A 47 -6.56 5.64 -14.82
CA VAL A 47 -5.56 5.73 -15.90
C VAL A 47 -6.12 5.17 -17.22
N THR A 48 -6.84 4.06 -17.17
CA THR A 48 -7.42 3.42 -18.35
C THR A 48 -8.57 4.23 -18.95
N ASN A 49 -9.39 4.88 -18.11
CA ASN A 49 -10.55 5.66 -18.57
C ASN A 49 -10.19 7.08 -19.00
N THR A 50 -9.14 7.67 -18.45
CA THR A 50 -8.68 9.01 -18.83
C THR A 50 -7.86 9.00 -20.12
N ALA A 51 -7.17 7.90 -20.42
CA ALA A 51 -6.37 7.77 -21.61
C ALA A 51 -7.16 7.08 -22.73
N ALA A 52 -7.52 7.82 -23.80
CA ALA A 52 -8.17 7.24 -24.99
C ALA A 52 -7.32 6.14 -25.64
N THR A 53 -5.99 6.22 -25.49
CA THR A 53 -5.05 5.12 -25.78
C THR A 53 -4.02 5.04 -24.66
N LEU A 54 -3.71 3.83 -24.20
CA LEU A 54 -2.65 3.61 -23.22
C LEU A 54 -1.29 3.81 -23.89
N ASP A 55 -0.68 4.97 -23.67
CA ASP A 55 0.71 5.23 -23.99
C ASP A 55 1.65 4.31 -23.18
N HIS A 56 2.93 4.27 -23.57
CA HIS A 56 3.92 3.40 -22.93
C HIS A 56 4.05 3.65 -21.42
N SER A 57 4.00 4.92 -21.01
CA SER A 57 4.08 5.32 -19.60
C SER A 57 2.88 4.79 -18.79
N ASN A 58 1.66 4.96 -19.28
CA ASN A 58 0.47 4.49 -18.59
C ASN A 58 0.40 2.95 -18.54
N LYS A 59 0.88 2.25 -19.58
CA LYS A 59 1.02 0.78 -19.56
C LYS A 59 1.93 0.31 -18.43
N ILE A 60 3.06 0.99 -18.21
CA ILE A 60 3.96 0.69 -17.10
C ILE A 60 3.25 0.91 -15.77
N VAL A 61 2.57 2.04 -15.58
CA VAL A 61 1.84 2.35 -14.34
C VAL A 61 0.77 1.29 -14.04
N VAL A 62 -0.03 0.92 -15.04
CA VAL A 62 -1.06 -0.12 -14.90
C VAL A 62 -0.43 -1.47 -14.55
N SER A 63 0.60 -1.88 -15.29
CA SER A 63 1.33 -3.13 -15.02
C SER A 63 1.87 -3.19 -13.59
N GLN A 64 2.49 -2.10 -13.12
CA GLN A 64 3.03 -2.01 -11.77
C GLN A 64 1.93 -2.05 -10.70
N CYS A 65 0.76 -1.44 -10.94
CA CYS A 65 -0.37 -1.55 -10.03
C CYS A 65 -0.91 -2.98 -9.96
N LEU A 66 -1.02 -3.68 -11.10
CA LEU A 66 -1.50 -5.05 -11.15
C LEU A 66 -0.52 -6.05 -10.52
N LYS A 67 0.80 -5.89 -10.74
CA LYS A 67 1.85 -6.68 -10.06
C LYS A 67 1.71 -6.57 -8.54
N ARG A 68 1.45 -5.37 -8.03
CA ARG A 68 1.22 -5.11 -6.60
C ARG A 68 -0.08 -5.74 -6.08
N VAL A 69 -1.16 -5.68 -6.85
CA VAL A 69 -2.42 -6.38 -6.51
C VAL A 69 -2.17 -7.88 -6.38
N HIS A 70 -1.44 -8.47 -7.32
CA HIS A 70 -1.11 -9.88 -7.30
C HIS A 70 -0.28 -10.27 -6.06
N ALA A 71 0.78 -9.50 -5.76
CA ALA A 71 1.61 -9.73 -4.57
C ALA A 71 0.80 -9.63 -3.26
N ASN A 72 -0.11 -8.67 -3.16
CA ASN A 72 -0.99 -8.53 -2.00
C ASN A 72 -1.94 -9.72 -1.85
N LEU A 73 -2.55 -10.20 -2.94
CA LEU A 73 -3.43 -11.37 -2.91
C LEU A 73 -2.68 -12.66 -2.56
N GLN A 74 -1.47 -12.83 -3.08
CA GLN A 74 -0.59 -13.95 -2.71
C GLN A 74 -0.28 -13.91 -1.21
N CYS A 75 -0.01 -12.74 -0.65
CA CYS A 75 0.19 -12.56 0.79
C CYS A 75 -1.08 -12.93 1.59
N VAL A 76 -2.27 -12.53 1.13
CA VAL A 76 -3.54 -12.93 1.75
C VAL A 76 -3.68 -14.45 1.76
N SER A 77 -3.36 -15.13 0.65
CA SER A 77 -3.40 -16.59 0.58
C SER A 77 -2.47 -17.25 1.60
N GLN A 78 -1.23 -16.74 1.75
CA GLN A 78 -0.28 -17.24 2.74
C GLN A 78 -0.76 -17.02 4.18
N ILE A 79 -1.33 -15.84 4.48
CA ILE A 79 -1.91 -15.53 5.79
C ILE A 79 -3.06 -16.50 6.11
N ASN A 80 -3.94 -16.76 5.13
CA ASN A 80 -5.05 -17.70 5.29
C ASN A 80 -4.60 -19.16 5.45
N GLN A 81 -3.40 -19.51 4.99
CA GLN A 81 -2.77 -20.82 5.21
C GLN A 81 -2.07 -20.93 6.58
N GLY A 82 -2.13 -19.89 7.42
CA GLY A 82 -1.53 -19.86 8.75
C GLY A 82 -0.14 -19.19 8.80
N LEU A 83 0.37 -18.69 7.67
CA LEU A 83 1.65 -17.97 7.63
C LEU A 83 1.44 -16.49 7.98
N ILE A 84 1.17 -16.18 9.26
CA ILE A 84 0.85 -14.82 9.76
C ILE A 84 1.97 -13.80 9.50
N ARG A 85 3.22 -14.27 9.33
CA ARG A 85 4.41 -13.46 9.05
C ARG A 85 4.69 -13.27 7.55
N ALA A 86 3.79 -13.78 6.69
CA ALA A 86 3.86 -13.53 5.25
C ALA A 86 3.89 -12.03 4.98
N LYS A 87 4.79 -11.59 4.11
CA LYS A 87 4.86 -10.20 3.65
C LYS A 87 4.62 -10.19 2.15
N PRO A 88 3.91 -9.18 1.62
CA PRO A 88 3.79 -9.03 0.18
C PRO A 88 5.19 -8.92 -0.41
N MET A 89 5.54 -9.84 -1.33
CA MET A 89 6.76 -9.73 -2.13
C MET A 89 6.54 -8.63 -3.17
N ILE A 90 6.51 -7.39 -2.70
CA ILE A 90 6.58 -6.25 -3.59
C ILE A 90 8.02 -6.21 -3.98
N MET A 91 8.28 -6.56 -5.23
CA MET A 91 9.58 -6.37 -5.85
C MET A 91 9.82 -4.86 -5.95
N THR A 92 10.13 -4.22 -4.82
CA THR A 92 10.62 -2.85 -4.73
C THR A 92 12.11 -2.88 -5.02
N ALA A 93 12.45 -3.16 -6.27
CA ALA A 93 13.78 -2.98 -6.80
C ALA A 93 13.75 -3.33 -8.29
N LEU A 94 14.13 -2.39 -9.14
CA LEU A 94 14.88 -2.70 -10.35
C LEU A 94 14.18 -3.53 -11.46
N ASP A 95 12.91 -3.27 -11.76
CA ASP A 95 12.61 -3.01 -13.20
C ASP A 95 13.03 -1.56 -13.46
N ALA A 96 14.32 -1.28 -13.23
CA ALA A 96 15.00 -0.20 -13.91
C ALA A 96 14.85 -0.57 -15.37
N ASP A 97 14.05 0.19 -16.08
CA ASP A 97 14.02 0.14 -17.52
C ASP A 97 15.49 0.16 -18.00
N PRO A 98 15.99 -0.86 -18.72
CA PRO A 98 17.34 -0.81 -19.25
C PRO A 98 17.50 0.30 -20.31
N LEU A 99 16.46 1.09 -20.62
CA LEU A 99 16.50 2.09 -21.68
C LEU A 99 16.91 3.52 -21.30
N ASN A 100 17.28 3.82 -20.04
CA ASN A 100 17.88 5.13 -19.70
C ASN A 100 19.40 5.05 -19.40
N SER A 101 20.06 3.99 -19.85
CA SER A 101 21.52 3.91 -19.93
C SER A 101 21.98 3.98 -21.39
N SER A 102 21.44 4.91 -22.18
CA SER A 102 22.09 5.30 -23.43
C SER A 102 22.94 6.53 -23.16
N SER A 103 24.23 6.27 -23.08
CA SER A 103 25.32 7.23 -23.19
C SER A 103 25.01 8.35 -24.19
N ASN A 104 25.02 9.59 -23.73
CA ASN A 104 25.60 10.66 -24.52
C ASN A 104 26.36 11.60 -23.59
N ALA A 105 27.67 11.58 -23.78
CA ALA A 105 28.61 12.50 -23.17
C ALA A 105 28.30 13.94 -23.61
N GLY A 106 28.33 14.86 -22.65
CA GLY A 106 28.49 16.30 -22.90
C GLY A 106 27.23 17.13 -22.70
N THR A 107 27.13 17.80 -21.54
CA THR A 107 26.97 19.26 -21.35
C THR A 107 26.41 19.54 -19.94
N PRO A 108 27.00 20.42 -19.11
CA PRO A 108 26.50 20.73 -17.77
C PRO A 108 25.55 21.94 -17.83
N GLY A 109 24.29 21.76 -17.42
CA GLY A 109 23.38 22.89 -17.26
C GLY A 109 21.92 22.50 -17.43
N GLY A 110 21.23 22.26 -16.32
CA GLY A 110 19.79 22.01 -16.32
C GLY A 110 19.34 21.48 -14.98
N VAL A 111 18.95 22.40 -14.09
CA VAL A 111 18.23 22.09 -12.84
C VAL A 111 16.85 21.56 -13.22
N GLY A 112 16.80 20.27 -13.56
CA GLY A 112 15.57 19.52 -13.71
C GLY A 112 15.10 19.13 -12.32
N THR A 113 14.07 19.81 -11.82
CA THR A 113 13.29 19.40 -10.66
C THR A 113 13.03 17.89 -10.71
N PRO A 114 13.24 17.13 -9.61
CA PRO A 114 12.80 15.75 -9.58
C PRO A 114 11.29 15.78 -9.76
N GLN A 115 10.82 15.38 -10.94
CA GLN A 115 9.41 15.21 -11.24
C GLN A 115 8.92 14.13 -10.28
N GLN A 116 8.40 14.56 -9.11
CA GLN A 116 7.96 13.67 -8.05
C GLN A 116 6.94 12.71 -8.66
N PRO A 117 7.24 11.41 -8.72
CA PRO A 117 6.28 10.46 -9.24
C PRO A 117 5.05 10.48 -8.33
N PRO A 118 3.83 10.25 -8.83
CA PRO A 118 2.61 10.05 -8.03
C PRO A 118 2.64 8.75 -7.17
N HIS A 119 3.84 8.28 -6.82
CA HIS A 119 4.14 7.11 -6.00
C HIS A 119 4.22 7.43 -4.51
N ASP A 120 4.15 8.70 -4.09
CA ASP A 120 4.34 9.05 -2.68
C ASP A 120 3.31 8.41 -1.75
N ILE A 121 2.02 8.43 -2.10
CA ILE A 121 0.98 7.86 -1.23
C ILE A 121 1.06 6.33 -1.15
N LEU A 122 1.29 5.66 -2.28
CA LEU A 122 1.43 4.20 -2.32
C LEU A 122 2.70 3.76 -1.59
N SER A 123 3.81 4.47 -1.77
CA SER A 123 5.07 4.16 -1.08
C SER A 123 4.93 4.36 0.43
N LYS A 124 4.26 5.42 0.87
CA LYS A 124 3.90 5.65 2.29
C LYS A 124 3.00 4.54 2.83
N LEU A 125 1.97 4.13 2.09
CA LEU A 125 1.08 3.02 2.46
C LEU A 125 1.85 1.70 2.60
N TYR A 126 2.78 1.43 1.69
CA TYR A 126 3.59 0.21 1.74
C TYR A 126 4.66 0.24 2.84
N LEU A 127 5.18 1.42 3.17
CA LEU A 127 6.07 1.61 4.33
C LEU A 127 5.30 1.39 5.64
N LEU A 128 4.07 1.91 5.74
CA LEU A 128 3.17 1.67 6.87
C LEU A 128 2.84 0.17 6.99
N MET A 129 2.45 -0.47 5.89
CA MET A 129 2.21 -1.93 5.81
C MET A 129 3.40 -2.74 6.30
N SER A 130 4.61 -2.41 5.81
CA SER A 130 5.83 -3.10 6.21
C SER A 130 6.05 -3.02 7.71
N ARG A 131 5.74 -1.87 8.33
CA ARG A 131 5.86 -1.67 9.77
C ARG A 131 4.80 -2.45 10.56
N VAL A 132 3.56 -2.45 10.10
CA VAL A 132 2.46 -3.23 10.70
C VAL A 132 2.79 -4.73 10.67
N PHE A 133 3.35 -5.22 9.57
CA PHE A 133 3.71 -6.64 9.38
C PHE A 133 5.02 -7.04 10.09
N GLU A 134 5.78 -6.09 10.61
CA GLU A 134 6.98 -6.35 11.42
C GLU A 134 6.69 -6.43 12.91
N PHE A 135 5.77 -5.60 13.40
CA PHE A 135 5.46 -5.50 14.81
C PHE A 135 4.33 -6.42 15.27
N TRP A 136 3.39 -6.74 14.39
CA TRP A 136 2.31 -7.71 14.61
C TRP A 136 2.55 -8.93 13.73
#